data_AF-A0A6N2XTP6-F1
#
_entry.id   AF-A0A6N2XTP6-F1
#
_cell.length_a   1.000
_cell.length_b   1.000
_cell.length_c   1.000
_cell.angle_alpha   90.00
_cell.angle_beta   90.00
_cell.angle_gamma   90.00
#
_symmetry.space_group_name_H-M   'P 1'
#
loop_
_entity.id
_entity.type
_entity.pdbx_description
1 polymer ?
#
loop_
_entity_poly.entity_id
_entity_poly.type
_entity_poly.pdbx_seq_one_letter_code
_entity_poly.pdbx_strand_id
1 'polypeptide(L)'
;MKDIIKIILYADEDVYLKIYDQFSNFDEDLNREVHYFDRANSDVRHIMTNKYINFSINNTGGYRNVSHVIIQKSFYKNKDIIKILRTFKLINPNVKLLLFMNDDPSYYSMLMSIIANEGLASIAFSIDDIEKWLVGGGELFDHSELIIKKITKKKRKEFLAY
;
A
#
# COMPACT_ATOMS: atom_id res chain seq x y z
N MET A 1 2.84 -18.11 -19.98
CA MET A 1 2.08 -17.99 -18.72
C MET A 1 1.85 -16.51 -18.50
N LYS A 2 0.60 -16.02 -18.40
CA LYS A 2 0.35 -14.64 -17.94
C LYS A 2 0.98 -14.55 -16.55
N ASP A 3 1.87 -13.58 -16.33
CA ASP A 3 2.39 -13.32 -15.00
C ASP A 3 1.19 -12.99 -14.10
N ILE A 4 0.91 -13.88 -13.15
CA ILE A 4 -0.22 -13.74 -12.25
C ILE A 4 0.13 -12.60 -11.28
N ILE A 5 -0.47 -11.43 -11.50
CA ILE A 5 -0.32 -10.27 -10.62
C ILE A 5 -0.95 -10.61 -9.28
N LYS A 6 -0.12 -10.78 -8.25
CA LYS A 6 -0.58 -10.97 -6.86
C LYS A 6 -0.50 -9.65 -6.12
N ILE A 7 -1.66 -9.13 -5.75
CA ILE A 7 -1.84 -7.86 -5.03
C ILE A 7 -2.25 -8.17 -3.60
N ILE A 8 -1.63 -7.47 -2.65
CA ILE A 8 -2.03 -7.50 -1.24
C ILE A 8 -2.56 -6.12 -0.85
N LEU A 9 -3.79 -6.05 -0.35
CA LEU A 9 -4.41 -4.82 0.15
C LEU A 9 -4.61 -4.93 1.67
N TYR A 10 -4.08 -3.96 2.40
CA TYR A 10 -4.40 -3.73 3.81
C TYR A 10 -5.26 -2.48 3.87
N ALA A 11 -6.54 -2.61 4.22
CA ALA A 11 -7.45 -1.47 4.33
C ALA A 11 -8.52 -1.74 5.40
N ASP A 12 -9.19 -0.68 5.87
CA ASP A 12 -10.48 -0.83 6.54
C ASP A 12 -11.61 -1.14 5.55
N GLU A 13 -12.79 -1.52 6.05
CA GLU A 13 -13.92 -1.95 5.22
C GLU A 13 -14.46 -0.82 4.35
N ASP A 14 -14.49 0.41 4.86
CA ASP A 14 -15.02 1.57 4.11
C ASP A 14 -14.11 1.93 2.93
N VAL A 15 -12.79 1.98 3.16
CA VAL A 15 -11.81 2.17 2.09
C VAL A 15 -11.82 1.01 1.11
N TYR A 16 -11.93 -0.23 1.60
CA TYR A 16 -12.06 -1.39 0.74
C TYR A 16 -13.25 -1.26 -0.21
N LEU A 17 -14.45 -0.89 0.28
CA LEU A 17 -15.64 -0.74 -0.54
C LEU A 17 -15.47 0.35 -1.59
N LYS A 18 -14.85 1.49 -1.23
CA LYS A 18 -14.58 2.57 -2.18
C LYS A 18 -13.62 2.15 -3.29
N ILE A 19 -12.55 1.43 -2.94
CA ILE A 19 -11.62 0.84 -3.91
C ILE A 19 -12.37 -0.18 -4.78
N TYR A 20 -13.14 -1.06 -4.17
CA TYR A 20 -13.92 -2.08 -4.87
C TYR A 20 -14.83 -1.47 -5.93
N ASP A 21 -15.62 -0.46 -5.57
CA ASP A 21 -16.56 0.21 -6.48
C ASP A 21 -15.81 0.90 -7.64
N GLN A 22 -14.71 1.61 -7.35
CA GLN A 22 -13.94 2.32 -8.37
C GLN A 22 -13.23 1.39 -9.37
N PHE A 23 -12.79 0.21 -8.92
CA PHE A 23 -12.09 -0.77 -9.77
C PHE A 23 -12.99 -1.92 -10.25
N SER A 24 -14.29 -1.67 -10.31
CA SER A 24 -15.29 -2.56 -10.91
C SER A 24 -15.36 -2.30 -12.41
N ASN A 25 -15.05 -3.31 -13.23
CA ASN A 25 -15.18 -3.21 -14.69
C ASN A 25 -16.11 -4.29 -15.21
N PHE A 26 -16.90 -3.95 -16.23
CA PHE A 26 -17.68 -4.94 -16.97
C PHE A 26 -16.80 -5.61 -18.01
N ASP A 27 -16.62 -6.92 -17.89
CA ASP A 27 -15.93 -7.73 -18.89
C ASP A 27 -16.96 -8.17 -19.94
N GLU A 28 -16.91 -7.56 -21.12
CA GLU A 28 -17.84 -7.83 -22.23
C GLU A 28 -17.71 -9.27 -22.77
N ASP A 29 -16.50 -9.85 -22.74
CA ASP A 29 -16.24 -11.21 -23.23
C ASP A 29 -16.85 -12.26 -22.29
N LEU A 30 -16.81 -12.00 -20.98
CA LEU A 30 -17.37 -12.86 -19.94
C LEU A 30 -18.81 -12.48 -19.56
N ASN A 31 -19.35 -11.40 -20.13
CA ASN A 31 -20.65 -10.80 -19.84
C ASN A 31 -20.95 -10.69 -18.33
N ARG A 32 -19.95 -10.23 -17.56
CA ARG A 32 -20.05 -10.12 -16.09
C ARG A 32 -19.19 -8.98 -15.56
N GLU A 33 -19.56 -8.45 -14.40
CA GLU A 33 -18.65 -7.58 -13.65
C GLU A 33 -17.45 -8.38 -13.13
N VAL A 34 -16.26 -7.84 -13.33
CA VAL A 34 -14.99 -8.37 -12.84
C VAL A 34 -14.36 -7.29 -11.96
N HIS A 35 -14.02 -7.68 -10.74
CA HIS A 35 -13.40 -6.78 -9.77
C HIS A 35 -11.95 -7.19 -9.51
N TYR A 36 -11.02 -6.25 -9.62
CA TYR A 36 -9.61 -6.48 -9.30
C TYR A 36 -9.38 -6.90 -7.84
N PHE A 37 -10.31 -6.51 -6.96
CA PHE A 37 -10.27 -6.80 -5.53
C PHE A 37 -11.40 -7.75 -5.10
N ASP A 38 -11.95 -8.55 -6.02
CA ASP A 38 -13.00 -9.52 -5.70
C ASP A 38 -12.58 -10.46 -4.54
N ARG A 39 -13.49 -10.67 -3.58
CA ARG A 39 -13.31 -11.61 -2.46
C ARG A 39 -13.31 -13.06 -2.90
N ALA A 40 -13.99 -13.36 -4.00
CA ALA A 40 -14.03 -14.69 -4.58
C ALA A 40 -12.78 -15.02 -5.42
N ASN A 41 -11.93 -14.04 -5.72
CA ASN A 41 -10.72 -14.26 -6.51
C ASN A 41 -9.67 -15.01 -5.67
N SER A 42 -9.29 -16.22 -6.10
CA SER A 42 -8.34 -17.08 -5.38
C SER A 42 -6.93 -16.49 -5.26
N ASP A 43 -6.58 -15.55 -6.15
CA ASP A 43 -5.32 -14.80 -6.13
C ASP A 43 -5.37 -13.56 -5.22
N VAL A 44 -6.57 -13.16 -4.78
CA VAL A 44 -6.81 -12.06 -3.84
C VAL A 44 -7.32 -12.64 -2.51
N ARG A 45 -6.48 -12.69 -1.49
CA ARG A 45 -6.87 -13.25 -0.18
C ARG A 45 -7.36 -12.16 0.77
N HIS A 46 -8.63 -12.27 1.17
CA HIS A 46 -9.28 -11.39 2.15
C HIS A 46 -9.40 -12.10 3.49
N ILE A 47 -9.11 -11.42 4.60
CA ILE A 47 -9.28 -11.99 5.95
C ILE A 47 -10.20 -11.10 6.76
N MET A 48 -11.41 -11.59 7.03
CA MET A 48 -12.42 -10.89 7.80
C MET A 48 -12.25 -11.19 9.29
N THR A 49 -11.83 -10.20 10.11
CA THR A 49 -12.05 -10.27 11.57
C THR A 49 -12.64 -8.97 12.08
N ASN A 50 -13.51 -9.06 13.11
CA ASN A 50 -14.33 -7.96 13.65
C ASN A 50 -13.53 -6.80 14.29
N LYS A 51 -12.21 -6.89 14.38
CA LYS A 51 -11.37 -5.84 14.98
C LYS A 51 -10.29 -5.32 14.04
N TYR A 52 -9.74 -6.16 13.16
CA TYR A 52 -8.67 -5.79 12.24
C TYR A 52 -8.63 -6.77 11.06
N ILE A 53 -8.68 -6.29 9.82
CA ILE A 53 -8.23 -7.10 8.68
C ILE A 53 -6.70 -7.09 8.71
N ASN A 54 -6.04 -8.26 8.84
CA ASN A 54 -4.57 -8.43 8.79
C ASN A 54 -4.14 -9.88 8.42
N PHE A 55 -3.43 -10.00 7.29
CA PHE A 55 -2.44 -11.02 6.82
C PHE A 55 -2.75 -12.53 6.65
N SER A 56 -2.36 -13.10 5.49
CA SER A 56 -1.77 -14.45 5.39
C SER A 56 -0.78 -14.59 4.22
N ILE A 57 0.45 -14.99 4.54
CA ILE A 57 1.51 -15.42 3.62
C ILE A 57 1.34 -16.93 3.39
N ASN A 58 1.50 -17.39 2.15
CA ASN A 58 1.56 -18.81 1.88
C ASN A 58 2.87 -19.42 2.44
N ASN A 59 2.75 -20.39 3.35
CA ASN A 59 3.86 -21.18 3.89
C ASN A 59 4.68 -21.94 2.83
N THR A 60 4.20 -22.09 1.59
CA THR A 60 4.95 -22.76 0.50
C THR A 60 5.72 -21.81 -0.44
N GLY A 61 5.47 -20.49 -0.43
CA GLY A 61 6.03 -19.57 -1.45
C GLY A 61 6.66 -18.26 -0.94
N GLY A 62 6.28 -17.78 0.25
CA GLY A 62 6.83 -16.55 0.83
C GLY A 62 6.62 -15.26 0.00
N TYR A 63 7.19 -14.16 0.49
CA TYR A 63 7.13 -12.81 -0.12
C TYR A 63 7.69 -12.69 -1.56
N ARG A 64 8.28 -13.77 -2.09
CA ARG A 64 9.00 -13.77 -3.38
C ARG A 64 8.09 -13.64 -4.60
N ASN A 65 6.81 -14.01 -4.47
CA ASN A 65 5.85 -14.01 -5.59
C ASN A 65 4.77 -12.92 -5.44
N VAL A 66 5.03 -11.89 -4.62
CA VAL A 66 4.13 -10.74 -4.46
C VAL A 66 4.58 -9.65 -5.42
N SER A 67 3.63 -9.12 -6.20
CA SER A 67 3.90 -8.06 -7.17
C SER A 67 3.62 -6.66 -6.60
N HIS A 68 2.48 -6.49 -5.92
CA HIS A 68 2.03 -5.21 -5.40
C HIS A 68 1.53 -5.36 -3.96
N VAL A 69 1.81 -4.35 -3.13
CA VAL A 69 1.30 -4.24 -1.77
C VAL A 69 0.81 -2.82 -1.55
N ILE A 70 -0.46 -2.69 -1.21
CA ILE A 70 -1.11 -1.43 -0.84
C ILE A 70 -1.40 -1.46 0.66
N ILE A 71 -0.90 -0.48 1.40
CA ILE A 71 -1.04 -0.37 2.84
C ILE A 71 -1.84 0.89 3.15
N GLN A 72 -3.10 0.73 3.56
CA GLN A 72 -3.97 1.74 4.15
C GLN A 72 -4.32 1.32 5.57
N LYS A 73 -3.61 1.88 6.57
CA LYS A 73 -3.97 1.72 7.98
C LYS A 73 -3.19 2.73 8.81
N SER A 74 -3.61 2.94 10.04
CA SER A 74 -2.94 3.75 11.07
C SER A 74 -1.50 3.29 11.43
N PHE A 75 -0.90 2.35 10.68
CA PHE A 75 0.50 1.97 10.76
C PHE A 75 1.47 3.13 10.53
N TYR A 76 1.02 4.25 9.94
CA TYR A 76 1.83 5.47 9.82
C TYR A 76 2.25 6.04 11.18
N LYS A 77 1.47 5.77 12.23
CA LYS A 77 1.85 6.10 13.61
C LYS A 77 2.89 5.14 14.17
N ASN A 78 3.05 3.95 13.60
CA ASN A 78 4.02 2.97 14.08
C ASN A 78 5.34 3.08 13.29
N LYS A 79 6.42 3.45 13.97
CA LYS A 79 7.78 3.50 13.40
C LYS A 79 8.27 2.21 12.75
N ASP A 80 7.70 1.06 13.10
CA ASP A 80 8.04 -0.23 12.50
C ASP A 80 7.66 -0.29 11.01
N ILE A 81 6.77 0.59 10.52
CA ILE A 81 6.44 0.65 9.09
C ILE A 81 7.69 0.87 8.23
N ILE A 82 8.63 1.70 8.67
CA ILE A 82 9.89 1.94 7.94
C ILE A 82 10.71 0.65 7.88
N LYS A 83 10.80 -0.09 8.99
CA LYS A 83 11.52 -1.37 9.02
C LYS A 83 10.87 -2.39 8.10
N ILE A 84 9.54 -2.44 8.09
CA ILE A 84 8.77 -3.34 7.22
C ILE A 84 9.07 -3.01 5.75
N LEU A 85 8.97 -1.74 5.34
CA LEU A 85 9.23 -1.32 3.96
C LEU A 85 10.67 -1.62 3.52
N ARG A 86 11.66 -1.32 4.37
CA ARG A 86 13.07 -1.68 4.12
C ARG A 86 13.24 -3.20 3.99
N THR A 87 12.57 -3.97 4.82
CA THR A 87 12.62 -5.44 4.78
C THR A 87 12.03 -5.97 3.48
N PHE A 88 10.91 -5.42 3.00
CA PHE A 88 10.36 -5.77 1.70
C PHE A 88 11.36 -5.49 0.57
N LYS A 89 11.98 -4.30 0.55
CA LYS A 89 12.99 -3.96 -0.45
C LYS A 89 14.22 -4.88 -0.42
N LEU A 90 14.63 -5.33 0.77
CA LEU A 90 15.74 -6.28 0.91
C LEU A 90 15.39 -7.69 0.44
N ILE A 91 14.19 -8.18 0.76
CA ILE A 91 13.78 -9.57 0.48
C ILE A 91 13.27 -9.73 -0.96
N ASN A 92 12.56 -8.73 -1.46
CA ASN A 92 12.01 -8.72 -2.81
C ASN A 92 12.02 -7.28 -3.37
N PRO A 93 13.14 -6.83 -3.99
CA PRO A 93 13.28 -5.48 -4.53
C PRO A 93 12.23 -5.10 -5.58
N ASN A 94 11.68 -6.10 -6.27
CA ASN A 94 10.71 -5.93 -7.36
C ASN A 94 9.28 -5.68 -6.87
N VAL A 95 9.01 -5.90 -5.57
CA VAL A 95 7.69 -5.64 -5.02
C VAL A 95 7.38 -4.14 -5.09
N LYS A 96 6.22 -3.81 -5.65
CA LYS A 96 5.69 -2.46 -5.72
C LYS A 96 4.94 -2.18 -4.42
N LEU A 97 5.35 -1.15 -3.69
CA LEU A 97 4.76 -0.79 -2.39
C LEU A 97 4.07 0.56 -2.51
N LEU A 98 2.83 0.64 -2.05
CA LEU A 98 2.03 1.85 -1.95
C LEU A 98 1.53 2.03 -0.52
N LEU A 99 1.67 3.23 0.03
CA LEU A 99 1.03 3.65 1.28
C LEU A 99 -0.12 4.58 0.93
N PHE A 100 -1.34 4.24 1.31
CA PHE A 100 -2.50 5.09 1.06
C PHE A 100 -2.88 5.87 2.32
N MET A 101 -2.39 7.11 2.42
CA MET A 101 -2.60 8.01 3.53
C MET A 101 -3.93 8.75 3.38
N ASN A 102 -4.97 8.22 4.00
CA ASN A 102 -6.30 8.83 4.04
C ASN A 102 -6.53 9.74 5.27
N ASP A 103 -5.50 9.96 6.08
CA ASP A 103 -5.44 10.92 7.19
C ASP A 103 -4.70 12.20 6.76
N ASP A 104 -4.80 13.28 7.55
CA ASP A 104 -4.05 14.51 7.32
C ASP A 104 -2.51 14.24 7.27
N PRO A 105 -1.85 14.49 6.12
CA PRO A 105 -0.43 14.21 5.93
C PRO A 105 0.51 14.98 6.89
N SER A 106 0.05 16.11 7.44
CA SER A 106 0.86 16.95 8.32
C SER A 106 1.36 16.20 9.57
N TYR A 107 0.56 15.26 10.07
CA TYR A 107 0.92 14.38 11.20
C TYR A 107 2.07 13.42 10.89
N TYR A 108 2.29 13.11 9.60
CA TYR A 108 3.23 12.08 9.15
C TYR A 108 4.41 12.65 8.36
N SER A 109 4.63 13.97 8.41
CA SER A 109 5.66 14.66 7.62
C SER A 109 7.06 14.02 7.74
N MET A 110 7.45 13.55 8.93
CA MET A 110 8.74 12.88 9.12
C MET A 110 8.78 11.49 8.48
N LEU A 111 7.70 10.71 8.60
CA LEU A 111 7.58 9.40 7.97
C LEU A 111 7.65 9.53 6.45
N MET A 112 6.85 10.43 5.87
CA MET A 112 6.82 10.67 4.43
C MET A 112 8.19 11.12 3.92
N SER A 113 8.87 12.01 4.64
CA SER A 113 10.22 12.42 4.28
C SER A 113 11.24 11.28 4.29
N ILE A 114 11.11 10.30 5.19
CA ILE A 114 12.00 9.13 5.22
C ILE A 114 11.70 8.22 4.01
N ILE A 115 10.43 7.95 3.75
CA ILE A 115 10.00 7.14 2.60
C ILE A 115 10.48 7.75 1.28
N ALA A 116 10.30 9.07 1.11
CA ALA A 116 10.72 9.80 -0.07
C ALA A 116 12.25 9.80 -0.25
N ASN A 117 13.01 10.09 0.81
CA ASN A 117 14.48 10.11 0.75
C ASN A 117 15.07 8.72 0.42
N GLU A 118 14.44 7.65 0.88
CA GLU A 118 14.94 6.29 0.72
C GLU A 118 14.29 5.54 -0.45
N GLY A 119 13.32 6.15 -1.15
CA GLY A 119 12.58 5.50 -2.25
C GLY A 119 11.86 4.21 -1.82
N LEU A 120 11.31 4.17 -0.60
CA LEU A 120 10.81 2.92 -0.01
C LEU A 120 9.47 2.47 -0.60
N ALA A 121 8.57 3.40 -0.89
CA ALA A 121 7.22 3.15 -1.39
C ALA A 121 6.65 4.42 -2.04
N SER A 122 5.65 4.26 -2.91
CA SER A 122 4.78 5.36 -3.33
C SER A 122 3.84 5.72 -2.18
N ILE A 123 3.41 6.98 -2.13
CA ILE A 123 2.45 7.52 -1.17
C ILE A 123 1.27 8.08 -1.97
N ALA A 124 0.10 7.49 -1.77
CA ALA A 124 -1.18 7.96 -2.31
C ALA A 124 -1.93 8.74 -1.22
N PHE A 125 -2.57 9.84 -1.61
CA PHE A 125 -3.41 10.66 -0.72
C PHE A 125 -4.89 10.58 -1.09
N SER A 126 -5.20 10.02 -2.25
CA SER A 126 -6.55 9.81 -2.77
C SER A 126 -6.67 8.44 -3.46
N ILE A 127 -7.89 8.02 -3.76
CA ILE A 127 -8.13 6.77 -4.51
C ILE A 127 -7.67 6.93 -5.97
N ASP A 128 -7.80 8.12 -6.55
CA ASP A 128 -7.27 8.44 -7.88
C ASP A 128 -5.74 8.24 -7.96
N ASP A 129 -5.02 8.48 -6.87
CA ASP A 129 -3.58 8.18 -6.82
C ASP A 129 -3.33 6.66 -6.86
N ILE A 130 -4.18 5.85 -6.23
CA ILE A 130 -4.10 4.38 -6.33
C ILE A 130 -4.32 3.94 -7.77
N GLU A 131 -5.31 4.53 -8.45
CA GLU A 131 -5.60 4.22 -9.86
C GLU A 131 -4.41 4.57 -10.75
N LYS A 132 -3.88 5.79 -10.65
CA LYS A 132 -2.67 6.21 -11.39
C LYS A 132 -1.50 5.27 -11.14
N TRP A 133 -1.31 4.84 -9.89
CA TRP A 133 -0.24 3.93 -9.53
C TRP A 133 -0.42 2.55 -10.17
N LEU A 134 -1.62 1.99 -10.13
CA LEU A 134 -1.94 0.69 -10.74
C LEU A 134 -1.80 0.73 -12.27
N VAL A 135 -2.36 1.77 -12.92
CA VAL A 135 -2.25 1.99 -14.37
C VAL A 135 -0.79 2.18 -14.78
N GLY A 136 0.00 2.87 -13.96
CA GLY A 136 1.45 3.05 -14.13
C GLY A 136 2.29 1.81 -13.77
N GLY A 137 1.70 0.63 -13.59
CA GLY A 137 2.44 -0.61 -13.29
C GLY A 137 3.15 -0.61 -11.93
N GLY A 138 2.65 0.20 -10.99
CA GLY A 138 3.20 0.36 -9.66
C GLY A 138 4.52 1.14 -9.61
N GLU A 139 4.77 2.03 -10.58
CA GLU A 139 5.95 2.91 -10.55
C GLU A 139 5.99 3.81 -9.30
N LEU A 140 7.21 4.11 -8.86
CA LEU A 140 7.42 5.00 -7.73
C LEU A 140 7.01 6.42 -8.11
N PHE A 141 6.14 7.03 -7.33
CA PHE A 141 5.82 8.45 -7.48
C PHE A 141 7.01 9.32 -7.11
N ASP A 142 7.11 10.48 -7.77
CA ASP A 142 8.03 11.53 -7.32
C ASP A 142 7.46 12.15 -6.04
N HIS A 143 8.29 12.13 -4.99
CA HIS A 143 7.98 12.62 -3.66
C HIS A 143 9.02 13.62 -3.16
N SER A 144 9.78 14.21 -4.08
CA SER A 144 10.86 15.16 -3.77
C SER A 144 10.38 16.34 -2.93
N GLU A 145 9.11 16.75 -3.11
CA GLU A 145 8.43 17.79 -2.34
C GLU A 145 8.15 17.42 -0.88
N LEU A 146 8.07 16.12 -0.55
CA LEU A 146 7.83 15.63 0.81
C LEU A 146 9.11 15.62 1.68
N ILE A 147 10.28 15.85 1.08
CA ILE A 147 11.56 15.81 1.77
C ILE A 147 11.74 17.04 2.67
N ILE A 148 11.81 16.83 3.98
CA ILE A 148 12.06 17.89 4.95
C ILE A 148 13.55 18.25 4.95
N LYS A 149 13.89 19.42 4.40
CA LYS A 149 15.27 19.94 4.33
C LYS A 149 15.94 20.16 5.70
N LYS A 150 15.15 20.48 6.74
CA LYS A 150 15.65 20.75 8.10
C LYS A 150 14.80 20.08 9.17
N ILE A 151 15.31 19.01 9.76
CA ILE A 151 14.65 18.29 10.84
C ILE A 151 14.91 19.00 12.16
N THR A 152 13.85 19.48 12.82
CA THR A 152 13.97 20.08 14.16
C THR A 152 13.97 18.99 15.24
N LYS A 153 14.59 19.28 16.39
CA LYS A 153 14.55 18.36 17.56
C LYS A 153 13.13 18.02 18.00
N LYS A 154 12.19 18.98 17.87
CA LYS A 154 10.76 18.80 18.18
C LYS A 154 10.13 17.74 17.27
N LYS A 155 10.25 17.89 15.94
CA LYS A 155 9.71 16.91 14.96
C LYS A 155 10.29 15.51 15.15
N ARG A 156 11.59 15.42 15.45
CA ARG A 156 12.24 14.13 15.75
C ARG A 156 11.69 13.47 17.01
N LYS A 157 11.44 14.25 18.06
CA LYS A 157 10.87 13.73 19.32
C LYS A 157 9.42 13.30 19.13
N GLU A 158 8.63 14.06 18.38
CA GLU A 158 7.24 13.72 18.02
C GLU A 158 7.19 12.41 17.26
N PHE A 159 8.03 12.24 16.23
CA PHE A 159 8.09 10.99 15.47
C PHE A 159 8.50 9.77 16.31
N LEU A 160 9.43 9.93 17.27
CA LEU A 160 9.87 8.84 18.14
C LEU A 160 8.89 8.49 19.27
N ALA A 161 7.93 9.38 19.56
CA ALA A 161 6.95 9.19 20.63
C ALA A 161 5.79 8.27 20.21
N TYR A 162 5.61 8.06 18.91
CA TYR A 162 4.66 7.10 18.33
C TYR A 162 5.39 5.78 17.95
#